data_AF-A0A1V6AEB1-F1
#
_entry.id   AF-A0A1V6AEB1-F1
#
_cell.length_a   1.000
_cell.length_b   1.000
_cell.length_c   1.000
_cell.angle_alpha   90.00
_cell.angle_beta   90.00
_cell.angle_gamma   90.00
#
_symmetry.space_group_name_H-M   'P 1'
#
loop_
_entity.id
_entity.type
_entity.pdbx_description
1 polymer ?
#
loop_
_entity_poly.entity_id
_entity_poly.type
_entity_poly.pdbx_seq_one_letter_code
_entity_poly.pdbx_strand_id
1 'polypeptide(L)'
;MKIRKIVMTLLLAIGLMIIPQLGTAEMASLSEEQLNGVIGQAGMSFQIDRLNWGMTIETLAYGDEDGLGPGTNTTAGYFSLCGIEFVGAAQFTDPLKLDISTTGDGTRVKSLNMTMTGMTLQVDRFSIDAIRLGSKPGTGESLGSIYMSNMVASITGNVRISTIP
;
A
#
# COMPACT_ATOMS: atom_id res chain seq x y z
N MET A 1 -51.24 -42.91 -26.46
CA MET A 1 -50.47 -41.64 -26.42
C MET A 1 -49.72 -41.36 -25.10
N LYS A 2 -50.22 -41.80 -23.93
CA LYS A 2 -49.58 -41.52 -22.61
C LYS A 2 -48.22 -42.21 -22.38
N ILE A 3 -48.06 -43.47 -22.84
CA ILE A 3 -46.83 -44.25 -22.66
C ILE A 3 -45.62 -43.65 -23.41
N ARG A 4 -45.83 -43.14 -24.64
CA ARG A 4 -44.78 -42.45 -25.42
C ARG A 4 -44.24 -41.20 -24.72
N LYS A 5 -45.10 -40.44 -24.03
CA LYS A 5 -44.69 -39.25 -23.27
C LYS A 5 -43.83 -39.63 -22.06
N ILE A 6 -44.23 -40.66 -21.32
CA ILE A 6 -43.49 -41.16 -20.14
C ILE A 6 -42.09 -41.65 -20.53
N VAL A 7 -41.97 -42.43 -21.61
CA VAL A 7 -40.67 -42.96 -22.08
C VAL A 7 -39.73 -41.83 -22.51
N MET A 8 -40.26 -40.81 -23.19
CA MET A 8 -39.46 -39.67 -23.67
C MET A 8 -38.99 -38.77 -22.51
N THR A 9 -39.83 -38.57 -21.48
CA THR A 9 -39.45 -37.86 -20.25
C THR A 9 -38.37 -38.62 -19.47
N LEU A 10 -38.44 -39.97 -19.42
CA LEU A 10 -37.43 -40.79 -18.74
C LEU A 10 -36.07 -40.71 -19.44
N LEU A 11 -36.05 -40.76 -20.78
CA LEU A 11 -34.83 -40.62 -21.59
C LEU A 11 -34.17 -39.25 -21.43
N LEU A 12 -34.98 -38.18 -21.37
CA LEU A 12 -34.48 -36.82 -21.10
C LEU A 12 -33.91 -36.69 -19.68
N ALA A 13 -34.55 -37.28 -18.68
CA ALA A 13 -34.06 -37.27 -17.30
C ALA A 13 -32.74 -38.03 -17.14
N ILE A 14 -32.58 -39.18 -17.80
CA ILE A 14 -31.32 -39.94 -17.81
C ILE A 14 -30.23 -39.17 -18.55
N GLY A 15 -30.55 -38.54 -19.68
CA GLY A 15 -29.62 -37.69 -20.43
C GLY A 15 -29.11 -36.50 -19.60
N LEU A 16 -29.99 -35.86 -18.83
CA LEU A 16 -29.65 -34.76 -17.92
C LEU A 16 -28.80 -35.19 -16.72
N MET A 17 -28.86 -36.47 -16.30
CA MET A 17 -28.02 -37.00 -15.21
C MET A 17 -26.61 -37.41 -15.65
N ILE A 18 -26.35 -37.58 -16.95
CA ILE A 18 -25.02 -37.95 -17.47
C ILE A 18 -24.18 -36.70 -17.78
N ILE A 19 -24.82 -35.55 -18.04
CA ILE A 19 -24.15 -34.28 -18.33
C ILE A 19 -23.27 -33.74 -17.18
N PRO A 20 -23.61 -33.87 -15.88
CA PRO A 20 -22.77 -33.32 -14.80
C PRO A 20 -21.44 -34.05 -14.63
N GLN A 21 -21.31 -35.28 -15.14
CA GLN A 21 -20.09 -36.07 -15.01
C GLN A 21 -18.98 -35.68 -16.01
N LEU A 22 -19.31 -34.90 -17.04
CA LEU A 22 -18.32 -34.28 -17.94
C LEU A 22 -17.87 -32.89 -17.46
N GLY A 23 -18.44 -32.41 -16.35
CA GLY A 23 -18.13 -31.13 -15.72
C GLY A 23 -17.24 -31.26 -14.49
N THR A 24 -16.50 -32.36 -14.32
CA THR A 24 -15.35 -32.35 -13.41
C THR A 24 -14.31 -31.41 -14.00
N ALA A 25 -14.40 -30.13 -13.64
CA ALA A 25 -13.26 -29.25 -13.67
C ALA A 25 -12.22 -29.89 -12.74
N GLU A 26 -11.39 -30.78 -13.28
CA GLU A 26 -10.20 -31.24 -12.59
C GLU A 26 -9.40 -29.98 -12.27
N MET A 27 -9.12 -29.76 -10.99
CA MET A 27 -8.11 -28.80 -10.57
C MET A 27 -6.75 -29.39 -11.00
N ALA A 28 -6.43 -29.26 -12.29
CA ALA A 28 -5.15 -29.66 -12.82
C ALA A 28 -4.09 -28.74 -12.19
N SER A 29 -3.10 -29.34 -11.54
CA SER A 29 -1.95 -28.59 -11.03
C SER A 29 -1.22 -27.94 -12.20
N LEU A 30 -1.13 -26.61 -12.19
CA LEU A 30 -0.35 -25.87 -13.18
C LEU A 30 1.13 -26.20 -13.01
N SER A 31 1.84 -26.45 -14.12
CA SER A 31 3.31 -26.57 -14.09
C SER A 31 3.95 -25.21 -13.77
N GLU A 32 5.20 -25.18 -13.30
CA GLU A 32 5.91 -23.91 -12.99
C GLU A 32 5.98 -22.96 -14.19
N GLU A 33 6.10 -23.48 -15.42
CA GLU A 33 6.08 -22.65 -16.64
C GLU A 33 4.69 -22.08 -16.93
N GLN A 34 3.63 -22.84 -16.67
CA GLN A 34 2.25 -22.36 -16.78
C GLN A 34 1.90 -21.36 -15.67
N LEU A 35 2.41 -21.59 -14.46
CA LEU A 35 2.32 -20.65 -13.33
C LEU A 35 3.05 -19.35 -13.65
N ASN A 36 4.25 -19.41 -14.22
CA ASN A 36 5.00 -18.22 -14.63
C ASN A 36 4.27 -17.43 -15.74
N GLY A 37 3.67 -18.15 -16.70
CA GLY A 37 2.83 -17.55 -17.74
C GLY A 37 1.57 -16.85 -17.18
N VAL A 38 0.96 -17.41 -16.13
CA VAL A 38 -0.25 -16.85 -15.51
C VAL A 38 0.08 -15.72 -14.52
N ILE A 39 1.13 -15.85 -13.71
CA ILE A 39 1.55 -14.83 -12.73
C ILE A 39 2.09 -13.57 -13.43
N GLY A 40 2.73 -13.72 -14.60
CA GLY A 40 3.17 -12.57 -15.41
C GLY A 40 2.05 -11.84 -16.16
N GLN A 41 0.84 -12.43 -16.24
CA GLN A 41 -0.32 -11.87 -16.97
C GLN A 41 -1.48 -11.44 -16.06
N ALA A 42 -1.68 -12.13 -14.94
CA ALA A 42 -2.72 -11.83 -13.98
C ALA A 42 -2.11 -11.02 -12.83
N GLY A 43 -2.36 -9.70 -12.83
CA GLY A 43 -1.95 -8.81 -11.74
C GLY A 43 -2.31 -9.36 -10.36
N MET A 44 -1.49 -9.06 -9.37
CA MET A 44 -1.72 -9.47 -7.99
C MET A 44 -2.57 -8.40 -7.28
N SER A 45 -3.63 -8.82 -6.59
CA SER A 45 -4.44 -7.92 -5.75
C SER A 45 -4.11 -8.18 -4.28
N PHE A 46 -3.77 -7.11 -3.56
CA PHE A 46 -3.52 -7.13 -2.13
C PHE A 46 -4.63 -6.36 -1.43
N GLN A 47 -5.41 -7.04 -0.60
CA GLN A 47 -6.39 -6.36 0.24
C GLN A 47 -5.73 -5.99 1.57
N ILE A 48 -5.56 -4.69 1.79
CA ILE A 48 -5.10 -4.13 3.06
C ILE A 48 -6.27 -3.31 3.58
N ASP A 49 -7.01 -3.80 4.57
CA ASP A 49 -8.18 -3.05 5.06
C ASP A 49 -7.75 -1.82 5.88
N ARG A 50 -6.71 -1.99 6.71
CA ARG A 50 -6.17 -0.92 7.55
C ARG A 50 -4.69 -1.11 7.84
N LEU A 51 -3.93 -0.03 7.69
CA LEU A 51 -2.52 0.03 8.07
C LEU A 51 -2.37 1.10 9.16
N ASN A 52 -2.02 0.68 10.37
CA ASN A 52 -1.74 1.60 11.48
C ASN A 52 -0.24 1.92 11.51
N TRP A 53 0.11 3.16 11.85
CA TRP A 53 1.48 3.55 12.13
C TRP A 53 1.57 4.32 13.44
N GLY A 54 2.73 4.17 14.08
CA GLY A 54 3.15 4.98 15.22
C GLY A 54 4.64 5.24 15.07
N MET A 55 4.99 6.50 14.87
CA MET A 55 6.37 6.94 14.75
C MET A 55 6.67 7.90 15.90
N THR A 56 7.78 7.66 16.58
CA THR A 56 8.31 8.54 17.62
C THR A 56 9.74 8.90 17.26
N ILE A 57 10.05 10.19 17.22
CA ILE A 57 11.41 10.69 17.00
C ILE A 57 11.77 11.55 18.20
N GLU A 58 12.81 11.18 18.93
CA GLU A 58 13.24 11.91 20.12
C GLU A 58 13.74 13.32 19.75
N THR A 59 14.54 13.44 18.70
CA THR A 59 15.03 14.74 18.20
C THR A 59 15.31 14.66 16.71
N LEU A 60 14.68 15.56 15.94
CA LEU A 60 15.05 15.88 14.57
C LEU A 60 15.70 17.26 14.59
N ALA A 61 16.98 17.34 14.25
CA ALA A 61 17.73 18.59 14.29
C ALA A 61 18.30 18.95 12.91
N TYR A 62 18.25 20.24 12.60
CA TYR A 62 18.98 20.87 11.51
C TYR A 62 19.88 21.94 12.12
N GLY A 63 21.16 21.90 11.81
CA GLY A 63 22.07 22.90 12.33
C GLY A 63 23.44 22.80 11.72
N ASP A 64 24.26 23.75 12.13
CA ASP A 64 25.64 23.86 11.72
C ASP A 64 26.55 23.77 12.95
N GLU A 65 27.56 22.90 12.86
CA GLU A 65 28.58 22.71 13.90
C GLU A 65 29.53 23.91 13.96
N ASP A 66 29.78 24.59 12.83
CA ASP A 66 30.72 25.71 12.76
C ASP A 66 30.05 27.09 12.70
N GLY A 67 28.72 27.13 12.59
CA GLY A 67 27.88 28.32 12.77
C GLY A 67 27.12 28.74 11.51
N LEU A 68 26.16 29.67 11.65
CA LEU A 68 25.22 30.03 10.57
C LEU A 68 25.77 31.04 9.52
N GLY A 69 27.04 30.94 9.14
CA GLY A 69 27.65 31.73 8.04
C GLY A 69 29.07 32.28 8.29
N PRO A 70 29.71 32.88 7.26
CA PRO A 70 31.07 33.39 7.38
C PRO A 70 31.10 34.70 8.19
N GLY A 71 31.57 34.61 9.43
CA GLY A 71 31.72 35.74 10.34
C GLY A 71 32.16 35.28 11.72
N THR A 72 32.73 36.18 12.52
CA THR A 72 33.42 35.91 13.81
C THR A 72 32.58 35.27 14.93
N ASN A 73 31.35 34.83 14.64
CA ASN A 73 30.50 34.08 15.57
C ASN A 73 30.43 32.61 15.11
N THR A 74 31.49 31.86 15.38
CA THR A 74 31.60 30.40 15.16
C THR A 74 30.79 29.60 16.19
N THR A 75 29.64 30.12 16.62
CA THR A 75 28.83 29.45 17.64
C THR A 75 27.91 28.48 16.92
N ALA A 76 28.10 27.19 17.18
CA ALA A 76 27.23 26.13 16.69
C ALA A 76 25.76 26.49 16.95
N GLY A 77 24.91 26.20 15.96
CA GLY A 77 23.50 26.59 15.99
C GLY A 77 22.63 25.50 15.41
N TYR A 78 21.74 24.94 16.25
CA TYR A 78 20.82 23.89 15.87
C TYR A 78 19.38 24.29 16.16
N PHE A 79 18.57 24.20 15.12
CA PHE A 79 17.11 24.15 15.22
C PHE A 79 16.69 22.69 15.43
N SER A 80 16.03 22.40 16.54
CA SER A 80 15.64 21.03 16.90
C SER A 80 14.14 20.93 17.15
N LEU A 81 13.53 19.89 16.59
CA LEU A 81 12.19 19.43 16.91
C LEU A 81 12.32 18.21 17.82
N CYS A 82 11.93 18.36 19.08
CA CYS A 82 12.06 17.32 20.10
C CYS A 82 10.70 16.68 20.39
N GLY A 83 10.72 15.38 20.70
CA GLY A 83 9.52 14.63 21.08
C GLY A 83 8.47 14.64 19.97
N ILE A 84 8.88 14.30 18.75
CA ILE A 84 7.95 14.18 17.63
C ILE A 84 7.19 12.87 17.79
N GLU A 85 5.87 12.94 17.77
CA GLU A 85 5.01 11.78 17.68
C GLU A 85 4.09 11.92 16.48
N PHE A 86 3.98 10.85 15.70
CA PHE A 86 3.08 10.77 14.56
C PHE A 86 2.37 9.42 14.57
N VAL A 87 1.09 9.45 14.92
CA VAL A 87 0.22 8.29 15.09
C VAL A 87 -0.99 8.44 14.19
N GLY A 88 -1.32 7.37 13.47
CA GLY A 88 -2.49 7.36 12.63
C GLY A 88 -2.71 6.03 11.93
N ALA A 89 -3.65 6.04 11.00
CA ALA A 89 -4.00 4.90 10.19
C ALA A 89 -4.36 5.29 8.76
N ALA A 90 -4.04 4.41 7.82
CA ALA A 90 -4.52 4.44 6.46
C ALA A 90 -5.61 3.38 6.38
N GLN A 91 -6.80 3.78 5.96
CA GLN A 91 -7.88 2.88 5.62
C GLN A 91 -8.04 2.85 4.11
N PHE A 92 -8.16 1.64 3.56
CA PHE A 92 -8.38 1.45 2.14
C PHE A 92 -9.78 0.91 1.95
N THR A 93 -10.54 1.57 1.09
CA THR A 93 -11.92 1.15 0.76
C THR A 93 -11.89 0.07 -0.32
N ASP A 94 -10.91 0.15 -1.23
CA ASP A 94 -10.69 -0.81 -2.30
C ASP A 94 -9.34 -1.53 -2.11
N PRO A 95 -9.21 -2.80 -2.55
CA PRO A 95 -7.93 -3.50 -2.58
C PRO A 95 -6.88 -2.76 -3.41
N LEU A 96 -5.63 -2.78 -2.95
CA LEU A 96 -4.46 -2.35 -3.72
C LEU A 96 -4.25 -3.33 -4.87
N LYS A 97 -4.28 -2.84 -6.12
CA LYS A 97 -3.99 -3.66 -7.30
C LYS A 97 -2.59 -3.42 -7.79
N LEU A 98 -1.81 -4.48 -7.95
CA LEU A 98 -0.46 -4.46 -8.50
C LEU A 98 -0.44 -5.24 -9.81
N ASP A 99 -0.42 -4.52 -10.92
CA ASP A 99 -0.26 -5.10 -12.25
C ASP A 99 1.21 -5.08 -12.64
N ILE A 100 1.84 -6.26 -12.59
CA ILE A 100 3.22 -6.46 -13.03
C ILE A 100 3.17 -7.00 -14.45
N SER A 101 3.80 -6.30 -15.39
CA SER A 101 4.04 -6.84 -16.72
C SER A 101 5.52 -7.16 -16.87
N THR A 102 5.85 -8.39 -17.26
CA THR A 102 7.23 -8.79 -17.56
C THR A 102 7.53 -8.66 -19.06
N THR A 103 8.81 -8.68 -19.43
CA THR A 103 9.25 -8.87 -20.81
C THR A 103 8.87 -10.28 -21.28
N GLY A 104 8.78 -10.49 -22.60
CA GLY A 104 8.28 -11.76 -23.19
C GLY A 104 9.12 -13.01 -22.87
N ASP A 105 10.28 -12.85 -22.25
CA ASP A 105 11.14 -13.90 -21.72
C ASP A 105 10.94 -14.17 -20.22
N GLY A 106 10.05 -13.42 -19.55
CA GLY A 106 9.71 -13.59 -18.12
C GLY A 106 10.80 -13.18 -17.13
N THR A 107 11.96 -12.71 -17.60
CA THR A 107 13.12 -12.46 -16.71
C THR A 107 13.25 -11.03 -16.23
N ARG A 108 12.56 -10.06 -16.87
CA ARG A 108 12.65 -8.63 -16.52
C ARG A 108 11.27 -8.02 -16.35
N VAL A 109 11.11 -7.14 -15.36
CA VAL A 109 9.89 -6.34 -15.21
C VAL A 109 9.89 -5.23 -16.25
N LYS A 110 8.84 -5.17 -17.07
CA LYS A 110 8.61 -4.13 -18.09
C LYS A 110 7.80 -2.96 -17.53
N SER A 111 6.81 -3.23 -16.67
CA SER A 111 6.03 -2.20 -16.00
C SER A 111 5.45 -2.71 -14.68
N LEU A 112 5.26 -1.79 -13.74
CA LEU A 112 4.63 -2.01 -12.43
C LEU A 112 3.56 -0.94 -12.25
N ASN A 113 2.29 -1.26 -12.48
CA ASN A 113 1.20 -0.33 -12.24
C ASN A 113 0.57 -0.63 -10.88
N MET A 114 0.59 0.34 -9.97
CA MET A 114 -0.01 0.23 -8.64
C MET A 114 -1.29 1.07 -8.59
N THR A 115 -2.46 0.44 -8.70
CA THR A 115 -3.73 1.15 -8.57
C THR A 115 -4.20 1.12 -7.13
N MET A 116 -4.39 2.29 -6.54
CA MET A 116 -4.84 2.47 -5.16
C MET A 116 -6.03 3.43 -5.16
N THR A 117 -7.23 2.91 -4.93
CA THR A 117 -8.47 3.70 -4.95
C THR A 117 -9.06 3.78 -3.54
N GLY A 118 -9.58 4.95 -3.17
CA GLY A 118 -10.31 5.11 -1.90
C GLY A 118 -9.45 4.93 -0.65
N MET A 119 -8.33 5.66 -0.56
CA MET A 119 -7.51 5.69 0.65
C MET A 119 -7.90 6.88 1.53
N THR A 120 -8.18 6.64 2.80
CA THR A 120 -8.35 7.68 3.81
C THR A 120 -7.21 7.60 4.81
N LEU A 121 -6.41 8.66 4.89
CA LEU A 121 -5.39 8.84 5.92
C LEU A 121 -6.05 9.56 7.10
N GLN A 122 -5.99 8.94 8.27
CA GLN A 122 -6.44 9.51 9.53
C GLN A 122 -5.22 9.66 10.43
N VAL A 123 -4.88 10.91 10.76
CA VAL A 123 -3.84 11.22 11.74
C VAL A 123 -4.52 11.48 13.06
N ASP A 124 -4.39 10.53 13.97
CA ASP A 124 -4.94 10.63 15.32
C ASP A 124 -4.18 11.70 16.11
N ARG A 125 -2.84 11.66 16.03
CA ARG A 125 -1.95 12.61 16.72
C ARG A 125 -0.71 12.90 15.89
N PHE A 126 -0.43 14.19 15.70
CA PHE A 126 0.88 14.69 15.33
C PHE A 126 1.29 15.75 16.36
N SER A 127 2.42 15.54 17.03
CA SER A 127 2.91 16.49 18.01
C SER A 127 4.40 16.67 17.95
N ILE A 128 4.85 17.86 18.32
CA ILE A 128 6.23 18.22 18.59
C ILE A 128 6.22 18.84 19.98
N ASP A 129 6.81 18.16 20.94
CA ASP A 129 6.82 18.58 22.34
C ASP A 129 7.58 19.90 22.55
N ALA A 130 8.73 20.06 21.87
CA ALA A 130 9.50 21.29 21.96
C ALA A 130 10.22 21.62 20.65
N ILE A 131 10.12 22.88 20.24
CA ILE A 131 10.96 23.49 19.22
C ILE A 131 12.07 24.23 19.96
N ARG A 132 13.33 23.83 19.76
CA ARG A 132 14.47 24.39 20.49
C ARG A 132 15.49 24.99 19.54
N LEU A 133 16.12 26.07 19.98
CA LEU A 133 17.29 26.66 19.35
C LEU A 133 18.44 26.64 20.36
N GLY A 134 19.52 25.92 20.04
CA GLY A 134 20.64 25.74 20.95
C GLY A 134 21.96 25.44 20.25
N SER A 135 23.02 25.34 21.05
CA SER A 135 24.38 25.07 20.56
C SER A 135 24.64 23.60 20.25
N LYS A 136 23.70 22.71 20.57
CA LYS A 136 23.71 21.27 20.25
C LYS A 136 22.30 20.78 19.92
N PRO A 137 22.15 19.67 19.17
CA PRO A 137 20.85 19.05 18.93
C PRO A 137 20.06 18.81 20.22
N GLY A 138 18.79 19.22 20.22
CA GLY A 138 17.86 19.05 21.34
C GLY A 138 18.11 19.93 22.57
N THR A 139 19.11 20.82 22.52
CA THR A 139 19.44 21.73 23.63
C THR A 139 18.89 23.14 23.38
N GLY A 140 18.90 23.97 24.43
CA GLY A 140 18.38 25.34 24.38
C GLY A 140 16.97 25.46 24.94
N GLU A 141 16.52 26.71 25.03
CA GLU A 141 15.18 27.03 25.53
C GLU A 141 14.10 26.58 24.53
N SER A 142 12.96 26.14 25.06
CA SER A 142 11.81 25.82 24.23
C SER A 142 11.16 27.10 23.71
N LEU A 143 11.02 27.19 22.40
CA LEU A 143 10.29 28.26 21.70
C LEU A 143 8.80 27.96 21.63
N GLY A 144 8.39 26.75 22.00
CA GLY A 144 7.00 26.30 21.98
C GLY A 144 6.86 24.87 21.47
N SER A 145 5.61 24.46 21.29
CA SER A 145 5.22 23.13 20.84
C SER A 145 4.21 23.23 19.71
N ILE A 146 4.11 22.17 18.91
CA ILE A 146 3.06 22.04 17.88
C ILE A 146 2.25 20.81 18.22
N TYR A 147 0.93 20.95 18.19
CA TYR A 147 0.02 19.83 18.39
C TYR A 147 -1.11 19.88 17.36
N MET A 148 -1.30 18.76 16.66
CA MET A 148 -2.36 18.55 15.71
C MET A 148 -3.00 17.19 16.01
N SER A 149 -4.33 17.14 15.99
CA SER A 149 -5.07 15.90 16.22
C SER A 149 -6.29 15.85 15.33
N ASN A 150 -6.79 14.63 15.10
CA ASN A 150 -7.99 14.38 14.30
C ASN A 150 -7.89 14.94 12.87
N MET A 151 -6.73 14.85 12.23
CA MET A 151 -6.63 15.23 10.82
C MET A 151 -7.09 14.08 9.94
N VAL A 152 -7.92 14.38 8.95
CA VAL A 152 -8.38 13.40 7.96
C VAL A 152 -8.02 13.93 6.58
N ALA A 153 -7.27 13.15 5.82
CA ALA A 153 -6.97 13.42 4.42
C ALA A 153 -7.50 12.26 3.57
N SER A 154 -8.42 12.56 2.66
CA SER A 154 -8.97 11.60 1.71
C SER A 154 -8.22 11.71 0.38
N ILE A 155 -7.58 10.61 -0.04
CA ILE A 155 -6.83 10.53 -1.29
C ILE A 155 -7.56 9.59 -2.23
N THR A 156 -8.04 10.14 -3.35
CA THR A 156 -8.65 9.39 -4.45
C THR A 156 -7.91 9.71 -5.73
N GLY A 157 -7.25 8.71 -6.33
CA GLY A 157 -6.53 8.91 -7.59
C GLY A 157 -5.76 7.67 -8.03
N ASN A 158 -5.34 7.63 -9.30
CA ASN A 158 -4.52 6.56 -9.83
C ASN A 158 -3.04 6.97 -9.77
N VAL A 159 -2.20 6.18 -9.09
CA VAL A 159 -0.74 6.38 -9.09
C VAL A 159 -0.12 5.43 -10.12
N ARG A 160 0.45 5.96 -11.22
CA ARG A 160 1.12 5.13 -12.22
C ARG A 160 2.62 5.39 -12.22
N ILE A 161 3.40 4.39 -11.82
CA ILE A 161 4.86 4.40 -11.94
C ILE A 161 5.21 3.59 -13.18
N SER A 162 5.77 4.23 -14.21
CA SER A 162 6.20 3.55 -15.42
C SER A 162 7.69 3.79 -15.63
N THR A 163 8.48 2.73 -15.66
CA THR A 163 9.86 2.78 -16.14
C THR A 163 9.81 2.60 -17.65
N ILE A 164 9.50 3.67 -18.38
CA ILE A 164 9.67 3.67 -19.84
C ILE A 164 11.18 3.83 -20.08
N PRO A 165 11.84 2.96 -20.87
CA PRO A 165 13.10 3.29 -21.50
C PRO A 165 12.91 4.40 -22.54
#